data_AF-A0A7V9JFI6-F1
#
_entry.id   AF-A0A7V9JFI6-F1
#
_cell.length_a   1.000
_cell.length_b   1.000
_cell.length_c   1.000
_cell.angle_alpha   90.00
_cell.angle_beta   90.00
_cell.angle_gamma   90.00
#
_symmetry.space_group_name_H-M   'P 1'
#
loop_
_entity.id
_entity.type
_entity.pdbx_description
1 polymer ?
#
loop_
_entity_poly.entity_id
_entity_poly.type
_entity_poly.pdbx_seq_one_letter_code
_entity_poly.pdbx_strand_id
1 'polypeptide(L)'
;MLSAARLQREADVVVGRREVGEECARLLAQVRRQCPGLLPEEPLAAGKVAQPVEVDHDSARRVFRLGLRAAAGIRRSDSVLWRKGDIQLLVHVSRVEIGLDDGSITVNIPVECDETGRTEVSVVFAVGSSRRAAGVLAATEDRPRGPVPIVTLWSEELVALAWRGVMEGVVGLAGATGADEDGAALIPATFAVTADRVAVQPMARLAFDRVRRP
;
A
#
# COMPACT_ATOMS: atom_id res chain seq x y z
N MET A 1 -13.63 30.70 13.46
CA MET A 1 -12.39 30.58 12.67
C MET A 1 -11.26 30.24 13.63
N LEU A 2 -10.95 28.95 13.81
CA LEU A 2 -9.86 28.51 14.70
C LEU A 2 -8.54 28.67 13.95
N SER A 3 -7.57 29.36 14.56
CA SER A 3 -6.24 29.63 13.98
C SER A 3 -5.50 28.32 13.64
N ALA A 4 -4.76 28.32 12.53
CA ALA A 4 -3.91 27.20 12.08
C ALA A 4 -2.93 26.72 13.18
N ALA A 5 -2.52 27.60 14.09
CA ALA A 5 -1.68 27.27 15.25
C ALA A 5 -2.38 26.42 16.33
N ARG A 6 -3.70 26.25 16.26
CA ARG A 6 -4.50 25.41 17.16
C ARG A 6 -4.70 23.99 16.59
N LEU A 7 -4.89 23.90 15.27
CA LEU A 7 -4.91 22.62 14.55
C LEU A 7 -3.54 21.90 14.60
N GLN A 8 -2.45 22.66 14.52
CA GLN A 8 -1.09 22.10 14.66
C GLN A 8 -0.86 21.51 16.06
N ARG A 9 -1.32 22.20 17.11
CA ARG A 9 -1.20 21.72 18.50
C ARG A 9 -2.07 20.50 18.79
N GLU A 10 -3.26 20.41 18.20
CA GLU A 10 -4.09 19.20 18.30
C GLU A 10 -3.48 18.03 17.51
N ALA A 11 -2.82 18.28 16.38
CA ALA A 11 -2.12 17.25 15.62
C ALA A 11 -0.87 16.71 16.36
N ASP A 12 -0.09 17.58 17.00
CA ASP A 12 1.09 17.17 17.78
C ASP A 12 0.71 16.35 19.03
N VAL A 13 -0.44 16.64 19.63
CA VAL A 13 -1.00 15.86 20.76
C VAL A 13 -1.51 14.49 20.31
N VAL A 14 -2.07 14.38 19.10
CA VAL A 14 -2.56 13.12 18.53
C VAL A 14 -1.41 12.21 18.07
N VAL A 15 -0.26 12.78 17.67
CA VAL A 15 0.92 12.02 17.21
C VAL A 15 1.93 11.73 18.33
N GLY A 16 1.75 12.30 19.53
CA GLY A 16 2.49 11.89 20.72
C GLY A 16 4.02 12.04 20.62
N ARG A 17 4.54 13.00 19.85
CA ARG A 17 5.97 13.33 19.87
C ARG A 17 6.29 14.22 21.07
N ARG A 18 6.46 13.61 22.24
CA ARG A 18 7.28 14.22 23.30
C ARG A 18 8.75 14.12 22.89
N GLU A 19 9.55 15.14 23.21
CA GLU A 19 11.02 15.00 23.19
C GLU A 19 11.37 13.72 23.97
N VAL A 20 12.11 12.84 23.32
CA VAL A 20 12.51 11.57 23.90
C VAL A 20 13.51 11.89 25.02
N GLY A 21 13.03 11.93 26.26
CA GLY A 21 13.91 12.13 27.42
C GLY A 21 15.02 11.07 27.47
N GLU A 22 16.11 11.36 28.17
CA GLU A 22 17.30 10.47 28.25
C GLU A 22 16.94 9.02 28.61
N GLU A 23 15.94 8.83 29.46
CA GLU A 23 15.46 7.50 29.85
C GLU A 23 14.82 6.74 28.69
N CYS A 24 13.99 7.41 27.87
CA CYS A 24 13.43 6.80 26.67
C CYS A 24 14.50 6.52 25.63
N ALA A 25 15.51 7.39 25.47
CA ALA A 25 16.63 7.15 24.57
C ALA A 25 17.45 5.92 24.99
N ARG A 26 17.69 5.77 26.31
CA ARG A 26 18.36 4.59 26.88
C ARG A 26 17.57 3.31 26.64
N LEU A 27 16.25 3.34 26.87
CA LEU A 27 15.37 2.20 26.61
C LEU A 27 15.33 1.85 25.12
N LEU A 28 15.25 2.84 24.24
CA LEU A 28 15.28 2.63 22.79
C LEU A 28 16.59 1.98 22.35
N ALA A 29 17.73 2.43 22.88
CA ALA A 29 19.04 1.84 22.62
C ALA A 29 19.16 0.42 23.19
N GLN A 30 18.49 0.11 24.29
CA GLN A 30 18.43 -1.24 24.85
C GLN A 30 17.57 -2.17 23.99
N VAL A 31 16.40 -1.69 23.54
CA VAL A 31 15.53 -2.42 22.61
C VAL A 31 16.25 -2.69 21.30
N ARG A 32 16.94 -1.70 20.71
CA ARG A 32 17.73 -1.90 19.48
C ARG A 32 18.85 -2.93 19.65
N ARG A 33 19.49 -3.00 20.82
CA ARG A 33 20.53 -3.99 21.11
C ARG A 33 19.96 -5.40 21.31
N GLN A 34 18.82 -5.52 21.99
CA GLN A 34 18.21 -6.81 22.32
C GLN A 34 17.37 -7.37 21.16
N CYS A 35 16.79 -6.49 20.34
CA CYS A 35 15.91 -6.81 19.23
C CYS A 35 16.34 -6.00 17.99
N PRO A 36 17.49 -6.34 17.38
CA PRO A 36 17.93 -5.69 16.16
C PRO A 36 16.85 -5.82 15.07
N GLY A 37 16.51 -4.70 14.43
CA GLY A 37 15.47 -4.63 13.40
C GLY A 37 14.03 -4.42 13.91
N LEU A 38 13.79 -4.39 15.23
CA LEU A 38 12.45 -4.12 15.78
C LEU A 38 12.01 -2.66 15.64
N LEU A 39 12.98 -1.74 15.67
CA LEU A 39 12.75 -0.30 15.52
C LEU A 39 13.48 0.19 14.27
N PRO A 40 12.92 1.16 13.53
CA PRO A 40 13.61 1.78 12.41
C PRO A 40 15.01 2.26 12.82
N GLU A 41 15.96 2.12 11.89
CA GLU A 41 17.27 2.75 12.02
C GLU A 41 17.14 4.28 12.08
N GLU A 42 18.25 4.97 12.28
CA GLU A 42 18.27 6.44 12.23
C GLU A 42 17.59 6.97 10.96
N PRO A 43 16.96 8.16 11.02
CA PRO A 43 16.27 8.74 9.87
C PRO A 43 17.13 8.69 8.61
N LEU A 44 16.53 8.22 7.51
CA LEU A 44 17.29 7.96 6.30
C LEU A 44 17.56 9.27 5.55
N ALA A 45 18.83 9.53 5.22
CA ALA A 45 19.21 10.72 4.47
C ALA A 45 18.59 10.73 3.06
N ALA A 46 18.29 11.93 2.54
CA ALA A 46 17.60 12.09 1.27
C ALA A 46 18.20 11.27 0.12
N GLY A 47 17.33 10.56 -0.61
CA GLY A 47 17.72 9.69 -1.74
C GLY A 47 18.47 8.41 -1.36
N LYS A 48 18.74 8.15 -0.08
CA LYS A 48 19.29 6.87 0.36
C LYS A 48 18.21 5.80 0.40
N VAL A 49 18.63 4.56 0.18
CA VAL A 49 17.80 3.35 0.26
C VAL A 49 18.06 2.63 1.59
N ALA A 50 17.01 2.08 2.20
CA ALA A 50 17.10 1.19 3.36
C ALA A 50 17.23 -0.27 2.90
N GLN A 51 17.53 -1.22 3.78
CA GLN A 51 17.48 -2.64 3.41
C GLN A 51 16.08 -3.04 2.91
N PRO A 52 15.96 -3.98 1.95
CA PRO A 52 14.66 -4.46 1.51
C PRO A 52 13.90 -5.06 2.70
N VAL A 53 12.62 -4.70 2.80
CA VAL A 53 11.69 -5.38 3.69
C VAL A 53 11.05 -6.52 2.92
N GLU A 54 11.20 -7.74 3.45
CA GLU A 54 10.55 -8.92 2.93
C GLU A 54 9.38 -9.29 3.84
N VAL A 55 8.22 -9.53 3.24
CA VAL A 55 7.05 -10.05 3.93
C VAL A 55 6.60 -11.35 3.28
N ASP A 56 6.19 -12.30 4.11
CA ASP A 56 5.59 -13.55 3.65
C ASP A 56 4.28 -13.29 2.91
N HIS A 57 3.85 -14.27 2.14
CA HIS A 57 2.63 -14.25 1.35
C HIS A 57 1.36 -13.86 2.13
N ASP A 58 1.17 -14.36 3.37
CA ASP A 58 -0.03 -14.04 4.15
C ASP A 58 0.00 -12.60 4.67
N SER A 59 1.17 -12.13 5.08
CA SER A 59 1.38 -10.73 5.47
C SER A 59 1.19 -9.78 4.29
N ALA A 60 1.71 -10.12 3.10
CA ALA A 60 1.51 -9.36 1.87
C ALA A 60 0.01 -9.26 1.51
N ARG A 61 -0.71 -10.39 1.53
CA ARG A 61 -2.16 -10.46 1.29
C ARG A 61 -2.93 -9.52 2.21
N ARG A 62 -2.61 -9.51 3.51
CA ARG A 62 -3.24 -8.62 4.48
C ARG A 62 -3.01 -7.16 4.13
N VAL A 63 -1.77 -6.77 3.81
CA VAL A 63 -1.44 -5.38 3.48
C VAL A 63 -2.09 -4.93 2.17
N PHE A 64 -2.07 -5.74 1.12
CA PHE A 64 -2.75 -5.39 -0.14
C PHE A 64 -4.26 -5.29 0.02
N ARG A 65 -4.89 -6.14 0.85
CA ARG A 65 -6.32 -5.99 1.18
C ARG A 65 -6.61 -4.70 1.93
N LEU A 66 -5.72 -4.26 2.82
CA LEU A 66 -5.86 -2.94 3.46
C LEU A 66 -5.73 -1.81 2.43
N GLY A 67 -4.77 -1.91 1.51
CA GLY A 67 -4.63 -0.97 0.39
C GLY A 67 -5.89 -0.90 -0.48
N LEU A 68 -6.48 -2.04 -0.82
CA LEU A 68 -7.75 -2.11 -1.57
C LEU A 68 -8.92 -1.47 -0.82
N ARG A 69 -9.02 -1.69 0.50
CA ARG A 69 -10.04 -1.04 1.32
C ARG A 69 -9.86 0.49 1.33
N ALA A 70 -8.61 0.95 1.46
CA ALA A 70 -8.29 2.37 1.39
C ALA A 70 -8.61 2.95 0.00
N ALA A 71 -8.25 2.25 -1.07
CA ALA A 71 -8.53 2.64 -2.45
C ALA A 71 -10.03 2.76 -2.74
N ALA A 72 -10.84 1.83 -2.21
CA ALA A 72 -12.29 1.85 -2.30
C ALA A 72 -12.96 2.86 -1.34
N GLY A 73 -12.20 3.55 -0.49
CA GLY A 73 -12.73 4.51 0.48
C GLY A 73 -13.58 3.88 1.60
N ILE A 74 -13.46 2.57 1.82
CA ILE A 74 -14.26 1.84 2.82
C ILE A 74 -13.53 1.73 4.14
N ARG A 75 -14.24 2.10 5.23
CA ARG A 75 -13.72 1.93 6.60
C ARG A 75 -14.27 0.67 7.26
N ARG A 76 -15.58 0.46 7.19
CA ARG A 76 -16.30 -0.61 7.90
C ARG A 76 -17.10 -1.54 7.01
N SER A 77 -17.52 -1.09 5.84
CA SER A 77 -18.30 -1.91 4.90
C SER A 77 -17.46 -3.02 4.27
N ASP A 78 -18.13 -4.09 3.84
CA ASP A 78 -17.47 -5.20 3.15
C ASP A 78 -17.45 -5.06 1.62
N SER A 79 -18.36 -4.24 1.09
CA SER A 79 -18.59 -4.02 -0.33
C SER A 79 -18.83 -2.54 -0.65
N VAL A 80 -18.67 -2.18 -1.92
CA VAL A 80 -19.08 -0.90 -2.50
C VAL A 80 -20.02 -1.12 -3.68
N LEU A 81 -21.06 -0.30 -3.81
CA LEU A 81 -21.95 -0.30 -4.96
C LEU A 81 -21.50 0.80 -5.93
N TRP A 82 -21.07 0.40 -7.12
CA TRP A 82 -20.77 1.32 -8.21
C TRP A 82 -21.97 1.49 -9.11
N ARG A 83 -22.13 2.69 -9.67
CA ARG A 83 -23.27 3.06 -10.52
C ARG A 83 -22.82 3.87 -11.72
N LYS A 84 -23.31 3.49 -12.91
CA LYS A 84 -23.09 4.20 -14.17
C LYS A 84 -24.43 4.29 -14.90
N GLY A 85 -25.10 5.43 -14.72
CA GLY A 85 -26.51 5.56 -15.09
C GLY A 85 -27.38 4.57 -14.31
N ASP A 86 -28.07 3.70 -15.03
CA ASP A 86 -28.98 2.69 -14.48
C ASP A 86 -28.27 1.35 -14.18
N ILE A 87 -27.01 1.20 -14.61
CA ILE A 87 -26.23 -0.02 -14.41
C ILE A 87 -25.55 0.03 -13.05
N GLN A 88 -25.59 -1.08 -12.33
CA GLN A 88 -25.01 -1.22 -10.99
C GLN A 88 -24.07 -2.41 -10.92
N LEU A 89 -22.97 -2.24 -10.17
CA LEU A 89 -22.04 -3.33 -9.88
C LEU A 89 -21.72 -3.30 -8.39
N LEU A 90 -22.05 -4.38 -7.68
CA LEU A 90 -21.63 -4.57 -6.31
C LEU A 90 -20.22 -5.19 -6.31
N VAL A 91 -19.25 -4.51 -5.70
CA VAL A 91 -17.87 -4.97 -5.60
C VAL A 91 -17.59 -5.41 -4.16
N HIS A 92 -17.26 -6.68 -3.95
CA HIS A 92 -17.01 -7.25 -2.62
C HIS A 92 -15.55 -7.11 -2.19
N VAL A 93 -15.14 -5.87 -1.91
CA VAL A 93 -13.74 -5.50 -1.59
C VAL A 93 -13.13 -6.35 -0.46
N SER A 94 -13.92 -6.72 0.54
CA SER A 94 -13.40 -7.50 1.69
C SER A 94 -13.19 -8.98 1.38
N ARG A 95 -13.69 -9.45 0.24
CA ARG A 95 -13.52 -10.82 -0.26
C ARG A 95 -12.51 -10.89 -1.40
N VAL A 96 -11.79 -9.79 -1.68
CA VAL A 96 -10.73 -9.79 -2.68
C VAL A 96 -9.62 -10.74 -2.25
N GLU A 97 -9.25 -11.63 -3.15
CA GLU A 97 -8.14 -12.55 -3.00
C GLU A 97 -6.93 -12.05 -3.79
N ILE A 98 -5.74 -12.22 -3.22
CA ILE A 98 -4.47 -11.82 -3.86
C ILE A 98 -3.64 -13.06 -4.13
N GLY A 99 -3.36 -13.35 -5.40
CA GLY A 99 -2.39 -14.34 -5.83
C GLY A 99 -1.03 -13.70 -6.06
N LEU A 100 0.05 -14.36 -5.62
CA LEU A 100 1.42 -13.98 -5.93
C LEU A 100 2.07 -15.07 -6.78
N ASP A 101 2.86 -14.66 -7.77
CA ASP A 101 3.76 -15.52 -8.54
C ASP A 101 5.06 -14.75 -8.84
N ASP A 102 6.11 -15.42 -9.34
CA ASP A 102 7.37 -14.75 -9.68
C ASP A 102 7.17 -13.67 -10.75
N GLY A 103 7.27 -12.41 -10.32
CA GLY A 103 7.04 -11.24 -11.17
C GLY A 103 5.58 -10.93 -11.47
N SER A 104 4.59 -11.49 -10.75
CA SER A 104 3.20 -11.08 -10.93
C SER A 104 2.34 -11.09 -9.67
N ILE A 105 1.35 -10.19 -9.66
CA ILE A 105 0.29 -10.14 -8.65
C ILE A 105 -1.05 -10.28 -9.37
N THR A 106 -1.87 -11.23 -8.92
CA THR A 106 -3.25 -11.37 -9.40
C THR A 106 -4.21 -10.86 -8.33
N VAL A 107 -5.07 -9.90 -8.68
CA VAL A 107 -6.12 -9.37 -7.83
C VAL A 107 -7.45 -9.91 -8.30
N ASN A 108 -8.03 -10.81 -7.52
CA ASN A 108 -9.30 -11.47 -7.82
C ASN A 108 -10.43 -10.75 -7.07
N ILE A 109 -11.29 -10.06 -7.81
CA ILE A 109 -12.31 -9.17 -7.30
C ILE A 109 -13.69 -9.83 -7.47
N PRO A 110 -14.32 -10.30 -6.38
CA PRO A 110 -15.68 -10.81 -6.47
C PRO A 110 -16.64 -9.64 -6.69
N VAL A 111 -17.50 -9.79 -7.68
CA VAL A 111 -18.48 -8.78 -8.09
C VAL A 111 -19.85 -9.43 -8.30
N GLU A 112 -20.88 -8.61 -8.25
CA GLU A 112 -22.27 -9.06 -8.41
C GLU A 112 -23.08 -7.99 -9.14
N CYS A 113 -23.79 -8.38 -10.21
CA CYS A 113 -24.83 -7.58 -10.85
C CYS A 113 -26.04 -8.47 -11.17
N ASP A 114 -27.18 -7.87 -11.51
CA ASP A 114 -28.43 -8.57 -11.76
C ASP A 114 -28.37 -9.53 -12.95
N GLU A 115 -27.60 -9.23 -13.99
CA GLU A 115 -27.52 -10.09 -15.18
C GLU A 115 -26.54 -11.26 -15.03
N THR A 116 -25.45 -11.09 -14.27
CA THR A 116 -24.41 -12.12 -14.14
C THR A 116 -24.44 -12.88 -12.82
N GLY A 117 -25.21 -12.40 -11.84
CA GLY A 117 -25.14 -12.89 -10.46
C GLY A 117 -23.75 -12.67 -9.87
N ARG A 118 -23.38 -13.49 -8.88
CA ARG A 118 -22.05 -13.41 -8.26
C ARG A 118 -21.00 -14.09 -9.14
N THR A 119 -19.93 -13.36 -9.43
CA THR A 119 -18.81 -13.81 -10.25
C THR A 119 -17.51 -13.12 -9.83
N GLU A 120 -16.43 -13.34 -10.56
CA GLU A 120 -15.11 -12.79 -10.26
C GLU A 120 -14.49 -12.12 -11.50
N VAL A 121 -13.78 -11.02 -11.25
CA VAL A 121 -12.91 -10.37 -12.23
C VAL A 121 -11.47 -10.39 -11.72
N SER A 122 -10.55 -10.87 -12.54
CA SER A 122 -9.12 -10.95 -12.23
C SER A 122 -8.34 -9.86 -12.95
N VAL A 123 -7.59 -9.06 -12.20
CA VAL A 123 -6.63 -8.08 -12.71
C VAL A 123 -5.22 -8.62 -12.45
N VAL A 124 -4.40 -8.74 -13.48
CA VAL A 124 -3.03 -9.28 -13.35
C VAL A 124 -2.02 -8.17 -13.58
N PHE A 125 -1.14 -7.96 -12.61
CA PHE A 125 -0.03 -7.03 -12.69
C PHE A 125 1.27 -7.79 -12.94
N ALA A 126 2.00 -7.41 -13.99
CA ALA A 126 3.42 -7.73 -14.13
C ALA A 126 4.24 -6.72 -13.31
N VAL A 127 5.14 -7.23 -12.47
CA VAL A 127 5.93 -6.46 -11.50
C VAL A 127 7.38 -6.96 -11.49
N GLY A 128 8.23 -6.40 -10.62
CA GLY A 128 9.59 -6.91 -10.42
C GLY A 128 9.61 -8.37 -9.98
N SER A 129 10.62 -9.13 -10.40
CA SER A 129 10.85 -10.51 -9.97
C SER A 129 12.11 -10.64 -9.12
N SER A 130 12.31 -11.81 -8.52
CA SER A 130 13.53 -12.15 -7.77
C SER A 130 14.83 -11.96 -8.58
N ARG A 131 14.76 -12.13 -9.91
CA ARG A 131 15.92 -11.99 -10.81
C ARG A 131 16.09 -10.58 -11.36
N ARG A 132 15.02 -9.78 -11.32
CA ARG A 132 14.98 -8.40 -11.84
C ARG A 132 14.01 -7.59 -11.01
N ALA A 133 14.51 -7.00 -9.93
CA ALA A 133 13.77 -5.95 -9.24
C ALA A 133 13.55 -4.82 -10.25
N ALA A 134 12.29 -4.55 -10.59
CA ALA A 134 11.94 -3.37 -11.36
C ALA A 134 12.03 -2.16 -10.42
N GLY A 135 12.07 -0.93 -10.98
CA GLY A 135 11.62 0.23 -10.22
C GLY A 135 10.19 0.02 -9.71
N VAL A 136 9.56 1.03 -9.11
CA VAL A 136 8.11 0.95 -8.81
C VAL A 136 7.30 1.02 -10.10
N LEU A 137 7.36 -0.06 -10.87
CA LEU A 137 6.70 -0.26 -12.14
C LEU A 137 5.78 -1.48 -11.99
N ALA A 138 4.51 -1.27 -12.26
CA ALA A 138 3.55 -2.33 -12.51
C ALA A 138 2.98 -2.10 -13.91
N ALA A 139 2.64 -3.18 -14.62
CA ALA A 139 1.89 -3.11 -15.85
C ALA A 139 0.72 -4.09 -15.77
N THR A 140 -0.43 -3.72 -16.29
CA THR A 140 -1.64 -4.55 -16.32
C THR A 140 -2.27 -4.47 -17.70
N GLU A 141 -3.05 -5.49 -18.05
CA GLU A 141 -3.91 -5.48 -19.23
C GLU A 141 -4.98 -4.39 -19.07
N ASP A 142 -5.32 -3.67 -20.15
CA ASP A 142 -6.40 -2.65 -20.14
C ASP A 142 -7.77 -3.27 -19.87
N ARG A 143 -7.92 -4.55 -20.25
CA ARG A 143 -9.14 -5.34 -20.03
C ARG A 143 -8.82 -6.49 -19.08
N PRO A 144 -9.37 -6.48 -17.86
CA PRO A 144 -9.21 -7.58 -16.93
C PRO A 144 -10.01 -8.81 -17.38
N ARG A 145 -9.71 -9.95 -16.77
CA ARG A 145 -10.30 -11.24 -17.11
C ARG A 145 -11.58 -11.44 -16.33
N GLY A 146 -12.69 -11.78 -16.99
CA GLY A 146 -13.98 -11.99 -16.34
C GLY A 146 -15.13 -12.00 -17.34
N PRO A 147 -16.39 -12.07 -16.87
CA PRO A 147 -17.55 -12.08 -17.75
C PRO A 147 -17.61 -10.83 -18.64
N VAL A 148 -17.84 -11.05 -19.93
CA VAL A 148 -17.88 -10.00 -20.96
C VAL A 148 -18.78 -8.82 -20.58
N PRO A 149 -19.99 -9.01 -20.03
CA PRO A 149 -20.86 -7.89 -19.66
C PRO A 149 -20.23 -6.95 -18.62
N ILE A 150 -19.52 -7.49 -17.63
CA ILE A 150 -18.89 -6.70 -16.56
C ILE A 150 -17.66 -5.98 -17.11
N VAL A 151 -16.72 -6.73 -17.68
CA VAL A 151 -15.43 -6.13 -18.10
C VAL A 151 -15.64 -5.14 -19.24
N THR A 152 -16.65 -5.27 -20.08
CA THR A 152 -16.92 -4.27 -21.13
C THR A 152 -17.30 -2.90 -20.56
N LEU A 153 -17.94 -2.84 -19.39
CA LEU A 153 -18.48 -1.60 -18.82
C LEU A 153 -17.62 -1.01 -17.69
N TRP A 154 -16.92 -1.88 -16.96
CA TRP A 154 -16.27 -1.57 -15.68
C TRP A 154 -14.76 -1.85 -15.66
N SER A 155 -14.13 -2.11 -16.82
CA SER A 155 -12.68 -2.43 -16.88
C SER A 155 -11.84 -1.35 -16.21
N GLU A 156 -12.06 -0.09 -16.57
CA GLU A 156 -11.24 1.03 -16.10
C GLU A 156 -11.33 1.17 -14.58
N GLU A 157 -12.54 1.13 -14.04
CA GLU A 157 -12.77 1.29 -12.61
C GLU A 157 -12.22 0.09 -11.81
N LEU A 158 -12.36 -1.14 -12.32
CA LEU A 158 -11.83 -2.35 -11.68
C LEU A 158 -10.29 -2.38 -11.71
N VAL A 159 -9.69 -2.03 -12.85
CA VAL A 159 -8.24 -1.91 -12.99
C VAL A 159 -7.71 -0.80 -12.09
N ALA A 160 -8.36 0.36 -12.04
CA ALA A 160 -7.96 1.48 -11.19
C ALA A 160 -8.05 1.13 -9.70
N LEU A 161 -9.11 0.44 -9.27
CA LEU A 161 -9.23 -0.06 -7.90
C LEU A 161 -8.09 -1.02 -7.54
N ALA A 162 -7.83 -2.00 -8.41
CA ALA A 162 -6.78 -2.98 -8.20
C ALA A 162 -5.39 -2.32 -8.16
N TRP A 163 -5.11 -1.44 -9.14
CA TRP A 163 -3.86 -0.70 -9.24
C TRP A 163 -3.61 0.12 -7.98
N ARG A 164 -4.59 0.95 -7.59
CA ARG A 164 -4.47 1.78 -6.40
C ARG A 164 -4.29 0.91 -5.15
N GLY A 165 -5.04 -0.17 -5.01
CA GLY A 165 -4.93 -1.07 -3.87
C GLY A 165 -3.54 -1.71 -3.71
N VAL A 166 -2.97 -2.19 -4.81
CA VAL A 166 -1.60 -2.74 -4.83
C VAL A 166 -0.59 -1.65 -4.47
N MET A 167 -0.67 -0.48 -5.10
CA MET A 167 0.27 0.62 -4.86
C MET A 167 0.20 1.17 -3.44
N GLU A 168 -0.99 1.35 -2.87
CA GLU A 168 -1.18 1.75 -1.47
C GLU A 168 -0.58 0.71 -0.51
N GLY A 169 -0.68 -0.58 -0.84
CA GLY A 169 -0.03 -1.64 -0.07
C GLY A 169 1.50 -1.57 -0.13
N VAL A 170 2.09 -1.39 -1.32
CA VAL A 170 3.55 -1.24 -1.51
C VAL A 170 4.06 0.02 -0.78
N VAL A 171 3.35 1.14 -0.90
CA VAL A 171 3.67 2.39 -0.18
C VAL A 171 3.55 2.19 1.34
N GLY A 172 2.50 1.50 1.80
CA GLY A 172 2.31 1.17 3.20
C GLY A 172 3.44 0.31 3.77
N LEU A 173 3.91 -0.70 3.03
CA LEU A 173 5.06 -1.51 3.41
C LEU A 173 6.32 -0.66 3.55
N ALA A 174 6.65 0.16 2.55
CA ALA A 174 7.81 1.04 2.62
C ALA A 174 7.72 2.02 3.80
N GLY A 175 6.57 2.68 3.97
CA GLY A 175 6.36 3.66 5.03
C GLY A 175 6.39 3.08 6.43
N ALA A 176 6.04 1.80 6.60
CA ALA A 176 6.12 1.10 7.88
C ALA A 176 7.57 0.83 8.35
N THR A 177 8.55 0.88 7.44
CA THR A 177 9.96 0.57 7.78
C THR A 177 10.71 1.73 8.44
N GLY A 178 10.21 2.97 8.32
CA GLY A 178 10.86 4.12 8.91
C GLY A 178 10.46 5.45 8.30
N ALA A 179 11.29 6.45 8.55
CA ALA A 179 11.11 7.82 8.07
C ALA A 179 12.43 8.43 7.59
N ASP A 180 12.33 9.47 6.77
CA ASP A 180 13.44 10.33 6.38
C ASP A 180 13.76 11.38 7.46
N GLU A 181 14.80 12.18 7.24
CA GLU A 181 15.23 13.24 8.15
C GLU A 181 14.17 14.34 8.39
N ASP A 182 13.17 14.50 7.51
CA ASP A 182 12.03 15.41 7.74
C ASP A 182 10.93 14.74 8.59
N GLY A 183 11.11 13.47 8.93
CA GLY A 183 10.14 12.63 9.61
C GLY A 183 9.00 12.16 8.72
N ALA A 184 9.14 12.26 7.39
CA ALA A 184 8.16 11.72 6.46
C ALA A 184 8.41 10.22 6.24
N ALA A 185 7.33 9.44 6.08
CA ALA A 185 7.45 8.00 5.84
C ALA A 185 8.25 7.71 4.56
N LEU A 186 9.05 6.63 4.59
CA LEU A 186 9.82 6.18 3.43
C LEU A 186 8.89 5.77 2.27
N ILE A 187 9.39 5.93 1.05
CA ILE A 187 8.68 5.58 -0.19
C ILE A 187 9.31 4.34 -0.82
N PRO A 188 8.57 3.58 -1.64
CA PRO A 188 9.17 2.46 -2.36
C PRO A 188 10.10 2.95 -3.47
N ALA A 189 11.31 2.39 -3.54
CA ALA A 189 12.27 2.57 -4.64
C ALA A 189 12.10 1.48 -5.71
N THR A 190 11.97 0.24 -5.24
CA THR A 190 11.74 -0.96 -6.04
C THR A 190 10.76 -1.86 -5.31
N PHE A 191 10.08 -2.72 -6.04
CA PHE A 191 9.37 -3.84 -5.43
C PHE A 191 9.42 -5.06 -6.35
N ALA A 192 9.46 -6.23 -5.73
CA ALA A 192 9.48 -7.51 -6.42
C ALA A 192 8.60 -8.53 -5.70
N VAL A 193 8.11 -9.50 -6.46
CA VAL A 193 7.19 -10.53 -5.97
C VAL A 193 7.67 -11.90 -6.42
N THR A 194 7.57 -12.87 -5.52
CA THR A 194 7.64 -14.30 -5.80
C THR A 194 6.36 -14.97 -5.28
N ALA A 195 6.20 -16.27 -5.53
CA ALA A 195 5.04 -17.01 -5.04
C ALA A 195 4.89 -17.00 -3.50
N ASP A 196 5.99 -16.81 -2.76
CA ASP A 196 6.06 -16.91 -1.30
C ASP A 196 6.23 -15.57 -0.56
N ARG A 197 6.63 -14.49 -1.25
CA ARG A 197 6.98 -13.22 -0.60
C ARG A 197 6.83 -12.01 -1.50
N VAL A 198 6.75 -10.86 -0.84
CA VAL A 198 6.92 -9.54 -1.45
C VAL A 198 8.13 -8.87 -0.83
N ALA A 199 9.01 -8.36 -1.67
CA ALA A 199 10.15 -7.55 -1.27
C ALA A 199 9.94 -6.10 -1.73
N VAL A 200 10.07 -5.15 -0.80
CA VAL A 200 10.02 -3.71 -1.11
C VAL A 200 11.32 -3.09 -0.64
N GLN A 201 12.01 -2.36 -1.52
CA GLN A 201 13.17 -1.56 -1.14
C GLN A 201 12.68 -0.16 -0.75
N PRO A 202 12.74 0.25 0.53
CA PRO A 202 12.36 1.60 0.92
C PRO A 202 13.47 2.60 0.58
N MET A 203 13.09 3.85 0.36
CA MET A 203 14.01 4.98 0.22
C MET A 203 13.46 6.26 0.83
N ALA A 204 14.36 7.14 1.24
CA ALA A 204 14.02 8.52 1.57
C ALA A 204 13.74 9.28 0.28
N ARG A 205 12.80 10.23 0.32
CA ARG A 205 12.51 11.09 -0.84
C ARG A 205 13.77 11.83 -1.30
N LEU A 206 13.82 12.14 -2.59
CA LEU A 206 14.89 12.96 -3.14
C LEU A 206 14.76 14.40 -2.63
N ALA A 207 15.89 15.12 -2.57
CA ALA A 207 15.96 16.44 -1.96
C ALA A 207 14.94 17.45 -2.53
N PHE A 208 14.61 17.35 -3.82
CA PHE A 208 13.63 18.22 -4.49
C PHE A 208 12.16 17.83 -4.23
N ASP A 209 11.91 16.60 -3.78
CA ASP A 209 10.59 16.03 -3.47
C ASP A 209 10.31 16.08 -1.95
N ARG A 210 11.21 16.69 -1.17
CA ARG A 210 11.04 16.86 0.27
C ARG A 210 9.91 17.84 0.55
N VAL A 211 8.98 17.44 1.40
CA VAL A 211 7.99 18.33 1.99
C VAL A 211 8.71 19.16 3.05
N ARG A 212 9.33 20.27 2.63
CA ARG A 212 9.83 21.26 3.59
C ARG A 212 8.62 21.79 4.36
N ARG A 213 8.50 21.41 5.64
CA ARG A 213 7.60 22.14 6.53
C ARG A 213 8.13 23.56 6.64
N PRO A 214 7.32 24.60 6.35
CA PRO A 214 7.71 25.99 6.55
C PRO A 214 7.99 26.29 8.02
#